data_AF-A0A366I271-F1
#
_entry.id   AF-A0A366I271-F1
#
_cell.length_a   1.000
_cell.length_b   1.000
_cell.length_c   1.000
_cell.angle_alpha   90.00
_cell.angle_beta   90.00
_cell.angle_gamma   90.00
#
_symmetry.space_group_name_H-M   'P 1'
#
loop_
_entity.id
_entity.type
_entity.pdbx_description
1 polymer ?
#
loop_
_entity_poly.entity_id
_entity_poly.type
_entity_poly.pdbx_seq_one_letter_code
_entity_poly.pdbx_strand_id
1 'polypeptide(L)'
;MNKRLKIGLITLVLILLVLIGGFFYYVSDYYGADDVAIAVMNSQDTIDFRDDHIILSPTVPSDRALIFYPGAKVEYSAYLPILQKIRDETGITCILVKMPFNMAIFDVDRADEIMGQFPDINNWYIGGHSMGGTMASDYASKNQDKVEGLILLASYIYGDYPEENTLTVYGTLNTSVSDKIDYEKNIVAIEGGNHAQFGNYGIQKGDAKATISREEQQDMAVEAISKFLVNKDN
;
A
#
# COMPACT_ATOMS: atom_id res chain seq x y z
N MET A 1 -31.85 39.34 -7.09
CA MET A 1 -31.74 38.13 -6.24
C MET A 1 -32.54 38.32 -4.96
N ASN A 2 -33.54 37.46 -4.71
CA ASN A 2 -34.40 37.53 -3.51
C ASN A 2 -33.53 37.44 -2.23
N LYS A 3 -33.83 38.26 -1.21
CA LYS A 3 -33.13 38.28 0.08
C LYS A 3 -33.03 36.88 0.71
N ARG A 4 -34.05 36.04 0.54
CA ARG A 4 -34.05 34.64 0.99
C ARG A 4 -33.05 33.76 0.23
N LEU A 5 -32.89 33.98 -1.07
CA LEU A 5 -31.90 33.27 -1.90
C LEU A 5 -30.46 33.68 -1.54
N LYS A 6 -30.23 34.98 -1.24
CA LYS A 6 -28.94 35.47 -0.73
C LYS A 6 -28.55 34.79 0.59
N ILE A 7 -29.48 34.75 1.55
CA ILE A 7 -29.25 34.12 2.85
C ILE A 7 -28.99 32.62 2.68
N GLY A 8 -29.82 31.92 1.89
CA GLY A 8 -29.62 30.50 1.62
C GLY A 8 -28.26 30.20 1.00
N LEU A 9 -27.80 31.01 0.04
CA LEU A 9 -26.48 30.85 -0.58
C LEU A 9 -25.34 31.09 0.42
N ILE A 10 -25.44 32.14 1.25
CA ILE A 10 -24.43 32.42 2.29
C ILE A 10 -24.37 31.28 3.31
N THR A 11 -25.52 30.77 3.76
CA THR A 11 -25.57 29.64 4.69
C THR A 11 -24.97 28.38 4.06
N LEU A 12 -25.29 28.09 2.81
CA LEU A 12 -24.69 26.95 2.09
C LEU A 12 -23.17 27.07 1.97
N VAL A 13 -22.66 28.26 1.62
CA VAL A 13 -21.21 28.51 1.53
C VAL A 13 -20.54 28.34 2.90
N LEU A 14 -21.15 28.84 3.98
CA LEU A 14 -20.62 28.66 5.33
C LEU A 14 -20.58 27.19 5.74
N ILE A 15 -21.63 26.42 5.44
CA ILE A 15 -21.66 24.98 5.70
C ILE A 15 -20.56 24.28 4.91
N LEU A 16 -20.39 24.59 3.62
CA LEU A 16 -19.33 24.02 2.80
C LEU A 16 -17.94 24.36 3.34
N LEU A 17 -17.70 25.60 3.78
CA LEU A 17 -16.42 25.99 4.38
C LEU A 17 -16.14 25.22 5.68
N VAL A 18 -17.15 24.99 6.51
CA VAL A 18 -17.01 24.17 7.73
C VAL A 18 -16.72 22.70 7.37
N LEU A 19 -17.41 22.13 6.38
CA LEU A 19 -17.18 20.76 5.92
C LEU A 19 -15.79 20.59 5.31
N ILE A 20 -15.36 21.55 4.48
CA ILE A 20 -14.02 21.57 3.87
C ILE A 20 -12.96 21.70 4.96
N GLY A 21 -13.11 22.64 5.89
CA GLY A 21 -12.18 22.82 7.01
C GLY A 21 -12.10 21.58 7.90
N GLY A 22 -13.24 20.96 8.20
CA GLY A 22 -13.31 19.71 8.96
C GLY A 22 -12.66 18.53 8.22
N PHE A 23 -12.86 18.42 6.91
CA PHE A 23 -12.21 17.42 6.07
C PHE A 23 -10.68 17.58 6.07
N PHE A 24 -10.18 18.78 5.79
CA PHE A 24 -8.73 19.06 5.79
C PHE A 24 -8.10 18.83 7.16
N TYR A 25 -8.78 19.20 8.25
CA TYR A 25 -8.33 18.88 9.60
C TYR A 25 -8.21 17.37 9.81
N TYR A 26 -9.24 16.60 9.41
CA TYR A 26 -9.26 15.14 9.57
C TYR A 26 -8.15 14.42 8.79
N VAL A 27 -7.89 14.83 7.54
CA VAL A 27 -6.86 14.21 6.69
C VAL A 27 -5.44 14.67 7.05
N SER A 28 -5.29 15.81 7.73
CA SER A 28 -3.98 16.30 8.19
C SER A 28 -3.43 15.55 9.40
N ASP A 29 -4.29 14.86 10.16
CA ASP A 29 -3.90 13.95 11.23
C ASP A 29 -3.53 12.61 10.60
N TYR A 30 -2.26 12.20 10.60
CA TYR A 30 -1.81 10.93 10.01
C TYR A 30 -0.57 10.39 10.74
N TYR A 31 -0.26 9.11 10.50
CA TYR A 31 0.94 8.47 11.02
C TYR A 31 2.15 8.81 10.14
N GLY A 32 3.08 9.58 10.69
CA GLY A 32 4.34 9.93 10.02
C GLY A 32 5.34 8.77 10.00
N ALA A 33 6.25 8.80 9.04
CA ALA A 33 7.31 7.81 8.94
C ALA A 33 8.33 7.95 10.09
N ASP A 34 8.85 6.82 10.58
CA ASP A 34 9.89 6.78 11.62
C ASP A 34 11.31 6.98 11.06
N ASP A 35 12.28 7.12 11.96
CA ASP A 35 13.68 7.41 11.59
C ASP A 35 14.30 6.38 10.64
N VAL A 36 13.86 5.13 10.66
CA VAL A 36 14.36 4.09 9.76
C VAL A 36 13.89 4.36 8.33
N ALA A 37 12.62 4.70 8.15
CA ALA A 37 12.08 5.09 6.85
C ALA A 37 12.75 6.37 6.30
N ILE A 38 13.00 7.35 7.18
CA ILE A 38 13.71 8.58 6.81
C ILE A 38 15.16 8.28 6.40
N ALA A 39 15.84 7.36 7.07
CA ALA A 39 17.19 6.96 6.70
C ALA A 39 17.25 6.36 5.29
N VAL A 40 16.28 5.52 4.92
CA VAL A 40 16.18 4.96 3.55
C VAL A 40 16.04 6.08 2.51
N MET A 41 15.21 7.09 2.79
CA MET A 41 15.01 8.20 1.86
C MET A 41 16.31 8.95 1.52
N ASN A 42 17.26 8.98 2.44
CA ASN A 42 18.52 9.70 2.25
C ASN A 42 19.57 8.87 1.49
N SER A 43 19.31 7.60 1.19
CA SER A 43 20.19 6.75 0.37
C SER A 43 19.86 6.95 -1.13
N GLN A 44 20.70 7.72 -1.83
CA GLN A 44 20.35 8.25 -3.16
C GLN A 44 20.68 7.33 -4.34
N ASP A 45 21.58 6.35 -4.20
CA ASP A 45 22.18 5.71 -5.38
C ASP A 45 21.23 4.79 -6.18
N THR A 46 20.03 4.48 -5.67
CA THR A 46 19.05 3.56 -6.31
C THR A 46 17.58 3.92 -6.07
N ILE A 47 17.30 5.13 -5.54
CA ILE A 47 15.94 5.59 -5.23
C ILE A 47 15.67 6.87 -6.00
N ASP A 48 14.64 6.85 -6.84
CA ASP A 48 14.20 7.98 -7.65
C ASP A 48 12.88 8.54 -7.11
N PHE A 49 12.92 9.82 -6.70
CA PHE A 49 11.78 10.52 -6.13
C PHE A 49 11.05 11.31 -7.21
N ARG A 50 9.80 10.95 -7.48
CA ARG A 50 8.89 11.69 -8.34
C ARG A 50 7.87 12.44 -7.49
N ASP A 51 7.11 13.34 -8.12
CA ASP A 51 6.12 14.16 -7.42
C ASP A 51 5.04 13.32 -6.72
N ASP A 52 4.76 12.16 -7.31
CA ASP A 52 3.54 11.38 -7.12
C ASP A 52 3.82 9.88 -6.85
N HIS A 53 5.08 9.45 -6.93
CA HIS A 53 5.55 8.11 -6.54
C HIS A 53 7.07 8.10 -6.24
N ILE A 54 7.56 7.02 -5.62
CA ILE A 54 8.98 6.74 -5.43
C ILE A 54 9.32 5.43 -6.13
N ILE A 55 10.42 5.38 -6.86
CA ILE A 55 10.89 4.21 -7.58
C ILE A 55 12.15 3.69 -6.88
N LEU A 56 12.15 2.40 -6.55
CA LEU A 56 13.30 1.68 -6.00
C LEU A 56 13.73 0.65 -7.04
N SER A 57 14.73 1.00 -7.84
CA SER A 57 15.21 0.16 -8.93
C SER A 57 16.30 -0.80 -8.45
N PRO A 58 16.26 -2.09 -8.86
CA PRO A 58 17.33 -3.04 -8.57
C PRO A 58 18.61 -2.66 -9.33
N THR A 59 19.76 -3.13 -8.84
CA THR A 59 21.06 -2.90 -9.51
C THR A 59 21.12 -3.52 -10.91
N VAL A 60 20.45 -4.65 -11.10
CA VAL A 60 20.26 -5.29 -12.39
C VAL A 60 18.80 -5.13 -12.77
N PRO A 61 18.46 -4.39 -13.84
CA PRO A 61 17.08 -4.20 -14.27
C PRO A 61 16.37 -5.53 -14.53
N SER A 62 15.10 -5.59 -14.14
CA SER A 62 14.18 -6.69 -14.41
C SER A 62 12.94 -6.18 -15.14
N ASP A 63 12.25 -7.06 -15.85
CA ASP A 63 10.98 -6.75 -16.54
C ASP A 63 9.75 -6.90 -15.61
N ARG A 64 10.00 -6.98 -14.30
CA ARG A 64 9.01 -7.15 -13.23
C ARG A 64 8.97 -5.90 -12.35
N ALA A 65 7.77 -5.45 -12.00
CA ALA A 65 7.61 -4.37 -11.03
C ALA A 65 6.43 -4.60 -10.09
N LEU A 66 6.56 -4.10 -8.86
CA LEU A 66 5.52 -4.03 -7.85
C LEU A 66 5.07 -2.59 -7.65
N ILE A 67 3.82 -2.28 -7.99
CA ILE A 67 3.16 -1.03 -7.59
C ILE A 67 2.57 -1.22 -6.19
N PHE A 68 2.94 -0.37 -5.23
CA PHE A 68 2.56 -0.51 -3.83
C PHE A 68 1.70 0.65 -3.33
N TYR A 69 0.52 0.32 -2.81
CA TYR A 69 -0.45 1.27 -2.27
C TYR A 69 -0.35 1.33 -0.74
N PRO A 70 -0.03 2.51 -0.17
CA PRO A 70 0.11 2.66 1.28
C PRO A 70 -1.25 2.58 2.00
N GLY A 71 -1.19 2.19 3.28
CA GLY A 71 -2.36 2.16 4.16
C GLY A 71 -2.97 3.53 4.45
N ALA A 72 -4.23 3.55 4.85
CA ALA A 72 -4.99 4.77 5.12
C ALA A 72 -4.35 5.60 6.25
N LYS A 73 -4.21 6.90 6.03
CA LYS A 73 -3.64 7.86 6.98
C LYS A 73 -2.22 7.47 7.44
N VAL A 74 -1.44 6.81 6.59
CA VAL A 74 -0.03 6.53 6.81
C VAL A 74 0.79 7.26 5.75
N GLU A 75 1.82 7.98 6.18
CA GLU A 75 2.78 8.60 5.26
C GLU A 75 3.43 7.50 4.40
N TYR A 76 3.35 7.65 3.08
CA TYR A 76 3.82 6.64 2.13
C TYR A 76 5.27 6.20 2.37
N SER A 77 6.16 7.14 2.72
CA SER A 77 7.58 6.86 3.01
C SER A 77 7.79 5.81 4.11
N ALA A 78 6.81 5.59 4.99
CA ALA A 78 6.85 4.54 6.01
C ALA A 78 6.96 3.12 5.44
N TYR A 79 6.68 2.90 4.15
CA TYR A 79 6.83 1.60 3.50
C TYR A 79 8.16 1.43 2.76
N LEU A 80 9.02 2.46 2.71
CA LEU A 80 10.31 2.37 2.04
C LEU A 80 11.21 1.26 2.59
N PRO A 81 11.32 1.02 3.92
CA PRO A 81 12.17 -0.06 4.42
C PRO A 81 11.77 -1.45 3.93
N ILE A 82 10.48 -1.79 3.96
CA ILE A 82 10.03 -3.12 3.46
C ILE A 82 10.16 -3.21 1.93
N LEU A 83 9.87 -2.14 1.18
CA LEU A 83 10.02 -2.13 -0.28
C LEU A 83 11.48 -2.24 -0.71
N GLN A 84 12.40 -1.64 0.05
CA GLN A 84 13.83 -1.83 -0.14
C GLN A 84 14.22 -3.30 0.08
N LYS A 85 13.76 -3.93 1.17
CA LYS A 85 14.00 -5.36 1.40
C LYS A 85 13.44 -6.24 0.27
N ILE A 86 12.23 -5.95 -0.21
CA ILE A 86 11.63 -6.67 -1.35
C ILE A 86 12.50 -6.52 -2.59
N ARG A 87 12.90 -5.29 -2.95
CA ARG A 87 13.78 -5.05 -4.09
C ARG A 87 15.09 -5.82 -3.96
N ASP A 88 15.73 -5.72 -2.80
CA ASP A 88 17.05 -6.32 -2.56
C ASP A 88 17.01 -7.86 -2.58
N GLU A 89 15.93 -8.46 -2.06
CA GLU A 89 15.76 -9.91 -2.03
C GLU A 89 15.28 -10.50 -3.37
N THR A 90 14.43 -9.78 -4.11
CA THR A 90 13.72 -10.34 -5.28
C THR A 90 14.24 -9.81 -6.61
N GLY A 91 14.96 -8.69 -6.61
CA GLY A 91 15.45 -8.05 -7.83
C GLY A 91 14.37 -7.40 -8.70
N ILE A 92 13.17 -7.16 -8.19
CA ILE A 92 12.11 -6.44 -8.92
C ILE A 92 12.16 -4.94 -8.66
N THR A 93 11.63 -4.15 -9.59
CA THR A 93 11.41 -2.71 -9.35
C THR A 93 10.24 -2.51 -8.39
N CYS A 94 10.44 -1.77 -7.29
CA CYS A 94 9.35 -1.42 -6.37
C CYS A 94 8.93 0.04 -6.58
N ILE A 95 7.64 0.30 -6.77
CA ILE A 95 7.08 1.63 -7.01
C ILE A 95 6.08 1.96 -5.91
N LEU A 96 6.46 2.84 -5.01
CA LEU A 96 5.62 3.31 -3.90
C LEU A 96 4.77 4.50 -4.34
N VAL A 97 3.46 4.36 -4.30
CA VAL A 97 2.55 5.43 -4.76
C VAL A 97 2.26 6.44 -3.65
N LYS A 98 2.35 7.73 -3.98
CA LYS A 98 1.96 8.81 -3.07
C LYS A 98 0.49 9.14 -3.27
N MET A 99 -0.36 8.56 -2.42
CA MET A 99 -1.80 8.73 -2.51
C MET A 99 -2.27 10.11 -2.02
N PRO A 100 -3.28 10.73 -2.67
CA PRO A 100 -3.91 11.94 -2.16
C PRO A 100 -4.39 11.75 -0.72
N PHE A 101 -4.05 12.69 0.15
CA PHE A 101 -4.44 12.68 1.57
C PHE A 101 -4.00 11.40 2.34
N ASN A 102 -2.96 10.70 1.88
CA ASN A 102 -2.53 9.40 2.43
C ASN A 102 -3.65 8.33 2.39
N MET A 103 -4.52 8.37 1.37
CA MET A 103 -5.66 7.46 1.27
C MET A 103 -5.84 6.96 -0.18
N ALA A 104 -5.57 5.67 -0.39
CA ALA A 104 -5.64 5.04 -1.72
C ALA A 104 -7.02 5.11 -2.40
N ILE A 105 -8.11 5.28 -1.63
CA ILE A 105 -9.47 5.38 -2.17
C ILE A 105 -9.65 6.59 -3.11
N PHE A 106 -8.81 7.62 -2.99
CA PHE A 106 -8.92 8.81 -3.84
C PHE A 106 -8.22 8.66 -5.20
N ASP A 107 -7.47 7.58 -5.41
CA ASP A 107 -6.68 7.40 -6.63
C ASP A 107 -6.39 5.92 -6.93
N VAL A 108 -7.45 5.10 -6.94
CA VAL A 108 -7.36 3.64 -7.12
C VAL A 108 -6.81 3.27 -8.50
N ASP A 109 -7.05 4.10 -9.52
CA ASP A 109 -6.64 3.84 -10.90
C ASP A 109 -5.23 4.37 -11.20
N ARG A 110 -4.51 4.92 -10.21
CA ARG A 110 -3.16 5.49 -10.42
C ARG A 110 -2.17 4.52 -11.05
N ALA A 111 -2.39 3.22 -10.87
CA ALA A 111 -1.56 2.19 -11.46
C ALA A 111 -1.52 2.27 -13.00
N ASP A 112 -2.58 2.70 -13.69
CA ASP A 112 -2.58 2.86 -15.14
C ASP A 112 -1.56 3.92 -15.60
N GLU A 113 -1.53 5.08 -14.93
CA GLU A 113 -0.59 6.16 -15.23
C GLU A 113 0.85 5.76 -14.93
N ILE A 114 1.07 4.98 -13.87
CA ILE A 114 2.39 4.45 -13.53
C ILE A 114 2.83 3.44 -14.59
N MET A 115 2.00 2.44 -14.92
CA MET A 115 2.34 1.41 -15.92
C MET A 115 2.73 2.03 -17.26
N GLY A 116 2.05 3.09 -17.69
CA GLY A 116 2.36 3.83 -18.92
C GLY A 116 3.74 4.51 -18.95
N GLN A 117 4.40 4.69 -17.79
CA GLN A 117 5.72 5.30 -17.68
C GLN A 117 6.87 4.29 -17.78
N PHE A 118 6.60 2.98 -17.71
CA PHE A 118 7.62 1.92 -17.71
C PHE A 118 7.38 0.91 -18.85
N PRO A 119 7.72 1.27 -20.10
CA PRO A 119 7.47 0.40 -21.26
C PRO A 119 8.30 -0.88 -21.27
N ASP A 120 9.36 -0.96 -20.45
CA ASP A 120 10.25 -2.12 -20.36
C ASP A 120 9.75 -3.17 -19.33
N ILE A 121 8.71 -2.85 -18.56
CA ILE A 121 8.10 -3.78 -17.59
C ILE A 121 6.92 -4.49 -18.24
N ASN A 122 6.98 -5.82 -18.31
CA ASN A 122 5.92 -6.66 -18.87
C ASN A 122 5.13 -7.42 -17.80
N ASN A 123 5.74 -7.61 -16.62
CA ASN A 123 5.23 -8.47 -15.55
C ASN A 123 4.87 -7.61 -14.33
N TRP A 124 3.60 -7.19 -14.28
CA TRP A 124 3.14 -6.24 -13.27
C TRP A 124 2.49 -6.93 -12.07
N TYR A 125 3.00 -6.57 -10.90
CA TYR A 125 2.43 -6.91 -9.62
C TYR A 125 1.86 -5.63 -9.00
N ILE A 126 0.72 -5.74 -8.34
CA ILE A 126 0.18 -4.67 -7.51
C ILE A 126 -0.02 -5.19 -6.10
N GLY A 127 0.17 -4.33 -5.12
CA GLY A 127 -0.02 -4.70 -3.75
C GLY A 127 -0.24 -3.50 -2.85
N GLY A 128 -0.46 -3.77 -1.58
CA GLY A 128 -0.62 -2.71 -0.62
C GLY A 128 -0.86 -3.21 0.78
N HIS A 129 -0.83 -2.26 1.71
CA HIS A 129 -1.07 -2.51 3.12
C HIS A 129 -2.47 -2.08 3.53
N SER A 130 -3.20 -2.93 4.27
CA SER A 130 -4.50 -2.60 4.86
C SER A 130 -5.47 -2.03 3.81
N MET A 131 -6.04 -0.84 4.02
CA MET A 131 -6.89 -0.17 3.03
C MET A 131 -6.21 0.03 1.67
N GLY A 132 -4.89 0.28 1.64
CA GLY A 132 -4.12 0.35 0.39
C GLY A 132 -4.13 -0.98 -0.35
N GLY A 133 -4.00 -2.10 0.38
CA GLY A 133 -4.14 -3.44 -0.18
C GLY A 133 -5.55 -3.73 -0.69
N THR A 134 -6.58 -3.25 0.02
CA THR A 134 -7.98 -3.37 -0.44
C THR A 134 -8.19 -2.63 -1.77
N MET A 135 -7.62 -1.43 -1.92
CA MET A 135 -7.73 -0.66 -3.17
C MET A 135 -6.86 -1.25 -4.29
N ALA A 136 -5.67 -1.78 -3.97
CA ALA A 136 -4.86 -2.52 -4.93
C ALA A 136 -5.62 -3.77 -5.46
N SER A 137 -6.33 -4.47 -4.57
CA SER A 137 -7.18 -5.60 -4.95
C SER A 137 -8.36 -5.18 -5.83
N ASP A 138 -9.02 -4.06 -5.50
CA ASP A 138 -10.11 -3.51 -6.32
C ASP A 138 -9.62 -3.18 -7.74
N TYR A 139 -8.46 -2.51 -7.86
CA TYR A 139 -7.82 -2.23 -9.13
C TYR A 139 -7.50 -3.52 -9.90
N ALA A 140 -6.85 -4.48 -9.24
CA ALA A 140 -6.46 -5.76 -9.86
C ALA A 140 -7.69 -6.54 -10.37
N SER A 141 -8.78 -6.58 -9.60
CA SER A 141 -10.02 -7.27 -9.98
C SER A 141 -10.64 -6.72 -11.26
N LYS A 142 -10.45 -5.43 -11.54
CA LYS A 142 -10.96 -4.74 -12.73
C LYS A 142 -9.97 -4.74 -13.91
N ASN A 143 -8.72 -5.13 -13.68
CA ASN A 143 -7.62 -5.07 -14.63
C ASN A 143 -6.79 -6.38 -14.63
N GLN A 144 -7.47 -7.53 -14.56
CA GLN A 144 -6.82 -8.85 -14.50
C GLN A 144 -5.92 -9.16 -15.71
N ASP A 145 -6.14 -8.49 -16.84
CA ASP A 145 -5.32 -8.59 -18.05
C ASP A 145 -4.00 -7.83 -17.96
N LYS A 146 -3.89 -6.87 -17.04
CA LYS A 146 -2.68 -6.06 -16.81
C LYS A 146 -1.88 -6.49 -15.59
N VAL A 147 -2.51 -7.15 -14.63
CA VAL A 147 -1.91 -7.52 -13.34
C VAL A 147 -1.69 -9.03 -13.30
N GLU A 148 -0.43 -9.44 -13.18
CA GLU A 148 -0.04 -10.83 -13.09
C GLU A 148 -0.18 -11.39 -11.67
N GLY A 149 0.02 -10.53 -10.65
CA GLY A 149 -0.04 -10.94 -9.25
C GLY A 149 -0.46 -9.82 -8.31
N LEU A 150 -1.18 -10.22 -7.25
CA LEU A 150 -1.64 -9.34 -6.18
C LEU A 150 -0.92 -9.67 -4.87
N ILE A 151 -0.37 -8.68 -4.18
CA ILE A 151 0.34 -8.87 -2.89
C ILE A 151 -0.34 -8.04 -1.79
N LEU A 152 -0.94 -8.71 -0.82
CA LEU A 152 -1.75 -8.11 0.23
C LEU A 152 -1.06 -8.21 1.59
N LEU A 153 -0.71 -7.07 2.18
CA LEU A 153 -0.14 -7.00 3.52
C LEU A 153 -1.20 -6.52 4.51
N ALA A 154 -1.55 -7.35 5.50
CA ALA A 154 -2.65 -7.10 6.43
C ALA A 154 -3.96 -6.67 5.73
N SER A 155 -4.23 -7.27 4.56
CA SER A 155 -5.45 -7.08 3.76
C SER A 155 -5.91 -8.44 3.24
N TYR A 156 -7.05 -8.48 2.56
CA TYR A 156 -7.67 -9.67 1.98
C TYR A 156 -8.18 -9.33 0.57
N ILE A 157 -8.46 -10.36 -0.24
CA ILE A 157 -8.99 -10.17 -1.60
C ILE A 157 -10.30 -9.38 -1.52
N TYR A 158 -10.35 -8.29 -2.26
CA TYR A 158 -11.53 -7.45 -2.46
C TYR A 158 -11.82 -7.34 -3.95
N GLY A 159 -13.05 -7.69 -4.34
CA GLY A 159 -13.43 -7.88 -5.74
C GLY A 159 -13.21 -9.32 -6.20
N ASP A 160 -13.32 -9.54 -7.51
CA ASP A 160 -13.12 -10.84 -8.15
C ASP A 160 -11.70 -10.90 -8.72
N TYR A 161 -10.76 -11.51 -7.98
CA TYR A 161 -9.38 -11.72 -8.41
C TYR A 161 -8.91 -13.12 -7.98
N PRO A 162 -8.16 -13.88 -8.82
CA PRO A 162 -7.82 -15.27 -8.52
C PRO A 162 -6.94 -15.43 -7.27
N GLU A 163 -7.32 -16.33 -6.35
CA GLU A 163 -6.51 -16.65 -5.16
C GLU A 163 -5.16 -17.28 -5.53
N GLU A 164 -5.07 -17.99 -6.65
CA GLU A 164 -3.82 -18.55 -7.18
C GLU A 164 -2.80 -17.45 -7.52
N ASN A 165 -3.30 -16.28 -7.90
CA ASN A 165 -2.51 -15.13 -8.31
C ASN A 165 -2.39 -14.09 -7.18
N THR A 166 -2.81 -14.43 -5.96
CA THR A 166 -2.76 -13.52 -4.82
C THR A 166 -1.91 -14.09 -3.71
N LEU A 167 -1.00 -13.31 -3.15
CA LEU A 167 -0.36 -13.59 -1.86
C LEU A 167 -1.01 -12.75 -0.78
N THR A 168 -1.50 -13.39 0.28
CA THR A 168 -2.00 -12.69 1.48
C THR A 168 -1.07 -12.95 2.66
N VAL A 169 -0.49 -11.89 3.22
CA VAL A 169 0.37 -11.95 4.41
C VAL A 169 -0.24 -11.10 5.51
N TYR A 170 -0.45 -11.68 6.70
CA TYR A 170 -0.98 -10.95 7.85
C TYR A 170 -0.37 -11.45 9.16
N GLY A 171 -0.33 -10.60 10.19
CA GLY A 171 0.09 -11.01 11.52
C GLY A 171 -1.06 -11.67 12.30
N THR A 172 -0.78 -12.71 13.10
CA THR A 172 -1.82 -13.44 13.86
C THR A 172 -2.54 -12.58 14.91
N LEU A 173 -1.94 -11.45 15.31
CA LEU A 173 -2.55 -10.47 16.21
C LEU A 173 -3.37 -9.39 15.46
N ASN A 174 -3.57 -9.56 14.15
CA ASN A 174 -4.54 -8.80 13.37
C ASN A 174 -5.79 -9.66 13.08
N THR A 175 -6.72 -9.69 14.04
CA THR A 175 -7.94 -10.51 13.94
C THR A 175 -8.91 -10.05 12.84
N SER A 176 -8.79 -8.80 12.37
CA SER A 176 -9.73 -8.23 11.39
C SER A 176 -9.58 -8.81 9.98
N VAL A 177 -8.42 -9.38 9.67
CA VAL A 177 -8.11 -9.96 8.35
C VAL A 177 -8.52 -11.43 8.30
N SER A 178 -8.18 -12.21 9.34
CA SER A 178 -8.49 -13.65 9.39
C SER A 178 -9.97 -13.94 9.22
N ASP A 179 -10.84 -13.10 9.78
CA ASP A 179 -12.30 -13.28 9.73
C ASP A 179 -12.90 -13.01 8.33
N LYS A 180 -12.12 -12.44 7.42
CA LYS A 180 -12.55 -12.04 6.07
C LYS A 180 -11.92 -12.85 4.94
N ILE A 181 -10.99 -13.74 5.27
CA ILE A 181 -10.39 -14.67 4.31
C ILE A 181 -11.29 -15.90 4.22
N ASP A 182 -11.93 -16.08 3.07
CA ASP A 182 -12.78 -17.23 2.71
C ASP A 182 -12.15 -18.10 1.60
N TYR A 183 -10.87 -17.90 1.34
CA TYR A 183 -10.05 -18.58 0.35
C TYR A 183 -8.89 -19.33 1.03
N GLU A 184 -8.23 -20.25 0.31
CA GLU A 184 -7.30 -21.22 0.93
C GLU A 184 -5.86 -21.11 0.40
N LYS A 185 -5.66 -20.51 -0.78
CA LYS A 185 -4.34 -20.49 -1.42
C LYS A 185 -3.49 -19.29 -0.99
N ASN A 186 -2.18 -19.52 -0.94
CA ASN A 186 -1.16 -18.46 -0.82
C ASN A 186 -1.38 -17.52 0.38
N ILE A 187 -1.75 -18.08 1.53
CA ILE A 187 -1.95 -17.33 2.78
C ILE A 187 -0.79 -17.61 3.73
N VAL A 188 -0.19 -16.54 4.25
CA VAL A 188 0.88 -16.59 5.25
C VAL A 188 0.45 -15.80 6.48
N ALA A 189 0.22 -16.53 7.58
CA ALA A 189 -0.01 -15.94 8.90
C ALA A 189 1.31 -15.86 9.67
N ILE A 190 1.77 -14.65 9.97
CA ILE A 190 3.00 -14.39 10.74
C ILE A 190 2.65 -14.44 12.23
N GLU A 191 3.10 -15.50 12.89
CA GLU A 191 2.86 -15.69 14.32
C GLU A 191 3.48 -14.56 15.14
N GLY A 192 2.68 -13.98 16.04
CA GLY A 192 3.09 -12.85 16.87
C GLY A 192 3.16 -11.50 16.15
N GLY A 193 2.97 -11.46 14.83
CA GLY A 193 2.91 -10.24 14.05
C GLY A 193 1.59 -9.48 14.26
N ASN A 194 1.58 -8.19 13.98
CA ASN A 194 0.36 -7.35 14.04
C ASN A 194 0.07 -6.64 12.70
N HIS A 195 -0.92 -5.76 12.69
CA HIS A 195 -1.29 -4.95 11.53
C HIS A 195 -0.21 -3.90 11.20
N ALA A 196 0.15 -3.00 12.12
CA ALA A 196 1.03 -1.87 11.80
C ALA A 196 2.48 -2.21 11.39
N GLN A 197 3.06 -3.35 11.79
CA GLN A 197 4.48 -3.64 11.57
C GLN A 197 4.88 -3.90 10.10
N PHE A 198 3.93 -3.95 9.16
CA PHE A 198 4.27 -3.90 7.73
C PHE A 198 4.80 -2.53 7.28
N GLY A 199 4.64 -1.48 8.10
CA GLY A 199 5.25 -0.17 7.87
C GLY A 199 6.05 0.34 9.08
N ASN A 200 6.78 1.42 8.82
CA ASN A 200 7.67 2.11 9.74
C ASN A 200 7.04 3.45 10.18
N TYR A 201 5.93 3.36 10.93
CA TYR A 201 5.17 4.53 11.39
C TYR A 201 4.72 4.42 12.86
N GLY A 202 5.34 3.51 13.61
CA GLY A 202 5.06 3.28 15.02
C GLY A 202 3.81 2.43 15.28
N ILE A 203 3.14 2.70 16.40
CA ILE A 203 1.95 1.96 16.86
C ILE A 203 0.70 2.67 16.34
N GLN A 204 -0.16 1.92 15.65
CA GLN A 204 -1.46 2.40 15.21
C GLN A 204 -2.52 2.24 16.30
N LYS A 205 -3.39 3.23 16.43
CA LYS A 205 -4.43 3.25 17.46
C LYS A 205 -5.47 2.17 17.14
N GLY A 206 -5.67 1.24 18.07
CA GLY A 206 -6.62 0.13 17.94
C GLY A 206 -5.96 -1.19 17.54
N ASP A 207 -4.71 -1.17 17.10
CA ASP A 207 -3.97 -2.38 16.78
C ASP A 207 -3.52 -3.12 18.04
N ALA A 208 -3.54 -4.45 17.97
CA ALA A 208 -2.88 -5.26 18.98
C ALA A 208 -1.35 -5.05 18.93
N LYS A 209 -0.71 -5.14 20.10
CA LYS A 209 0.74 -5.07 20.21
C LYS A 209 1.36 -6.38 19.70
N ALA A 210 2.31 -6.29 18.76
CA ALA A 210 3.08 -7.44 18.31
C ALA A 210 3.93 -8.05 19.43
N THR A 211 4.21 -9.36 19.32
CA THR A 211 5.14 -10.09 20.20
C THR A 211 6.49 -10.35 19.56
N ILE A 212 6.62 -10.12 18.25
CA ILE A 212 7.88 -10.09 17.50
C ILE A 212 8.21 -8.66 17.09
N SER A 213 9.47 -8.40 16.75
CA SER A 213 9.90 -7.10 16.24
C SER A 213 9.34 -6.81 14.84
N ARG A 214 9.34 -5.53 14.48
CA ARG A 214 8.99 -5.07 13.13
C ARG A 214 9.91 -5.69 12.09
N GLU A 215 11.20 -5.74 12.38
CA GLU A 215 12.22 -6.28 11.47
C GLU A 215 11.94 -7.74 11.14
N GLU A 216 11.72 -8.57 12.17
CA GLU A 216 11.36 -9.99 12.02
C GLU A 216 10.07 -10.17 11.20
N GLN A 217 9.03 -9.36 11.47
CA GLN A 217 7.79 -9.44 10.72
C GLN A 217 7.98 -9.06 9.24
N GLN A 218 8.75 -8.01 8.96
CA GLN A 218 9.03 -7.59 7.59
C GLN A 218 9.88 -8.61 6.86
N ASP A 219 10.87 -9.24 7.50
CA ASP A 219 11.70 -10.27 6.89
C ASP A 219 10.88 -11.50 6.50
N MET A 220 9.99 -11.96 7.40
CA MET A 220 9.06 -13.05 7.09
C MET A 220 8.10 -12.70 5.94
N ALA A 221 7.64 -11.45 5.85
CA ALA A 221 6.79 -10.99 4.75
C ALA A 221 7.57 -10.95 3.42
N VAL A 222 8.81 -10.46 3.43
CA VAL A 222 9.69 -10.41 2.27
C VAL A 222 10.01 -11.82 1.77
N GLU A 223 10.28 -12.76 2.68
CA GLU A 223 10.50 -14.18 2.34
C GLU A 223 9.27 -14.79 1.65
N ALA A 224 8.06 -14.52 2.17
CA ALA A 224 6.81 -14.97 1.56
C ALA A 224 6.62 -14.38 0.15
N ILE A 225 6.91 -13.09 -0.04
CA ILE A 225 6.85 -12.42 -1.35
C ILE A 225 7.85 -13.04 -2.32
N SER A 226 9.10 -13.23 -1.89
CA SER A 226 10.15 -13.86 -2.71
C SER A 226 9.73 -15.24 -3.21
N LYS A 227 9.21 -16.09 -2.31
CA LYS A 227 8.69 -17.42 -2.68
C LYS A 227 7.51 -17.36 -3.66
N PHE A 228 6.59 -16.43 -3.45
CA PHE A 228 5.44 -16.25 -4.34
C PHE A 228 5.86 -15.84 -5.76
N LEU A 229 6.83 -14.93 -5.87
CA LEU A 229 7.37 -14.48 -7.15
C LEU A 229 8.13 -15.58 -7.89
N VAL A 230 8.90 -16.41 -7.18
CA VAL A 230 9.64 -17.55 -7.79
C VAL A 230 8.70 -18.66 -8.27
N ASN A 231 7.63 -18.95 -7.52
CA ASN A 231 6.68 -20.00 -7.92
C ASN A 231 5.90 -19.66 -9.19
N LYS A 232 5.79 -18.37 -9.53
CA LYS A 232 5.19 -17.88 -10.78
C LYS A 232 6.08 -18.10 -12.01
N ASP A 233 7.39 -18.29 -11.81
CA ASP A 233 8.36 -18.49 -12.89
C ASP A 233 8.46 -19.96 -13.34
N ASN A 234 7.80 -20.90 -12.65
CA ASN A 234 7.82 -22.35 -12.92
C ASN A 234 6.47 -22.87 -13.44
#